data_AF-A0A0A0LDN5-F1
#
_entry.id   AF-A0A0A0LDN5-F1
#
_cell.length_a   1.000
_cell.length_b   1.000
_cell.length_c   1.000
_cell.angle_alpha   90.00
_cell.angle_beta   90.00
_cell.angle_gamma   90.00
#
_symmetry.space_group_name_H-M   'P 1'
#
loop_
_entity.id
_entity.type
_entity.pdbx_description
1 polymer ?
#
loop_
_entity_poly.entity_id
_entity_poly.type
_entity_poly.pdbx_seq_one_letter_code
_entity_poly.pdbx_strand_id
1 'polypeptide(L)'
;MFIENRSRCVLLGVSCGANVADYVARKAVEAGKLLDPVKVVAQVLLYPFFVGSAPTHSELKLANSYFYDKAMCLLAWKLFLPEENFSLDHPAANPLVSGREGPPLKLMPPTLTVVAELDWMRDRAIAYSEELRKVNVDAPVLDYKDAVHEFATLDILLKTPQAQACAEDIAIWVKKYISLRGHEFSY
;
A
#
# COMPACT_ATOMS: atom_id res chain seq x y z
N MET A 1 11.90 24.10 -8.63
CA MET A 1 11.99 23.12 -9.73
C MET A 1 10.58 22.93 -10.27
N PHE A 2 10.30 23.42 -11.48
CA PHE A 2 8.97 23.34 -12.08
C PHE A 2 8.67 21.88 -12.44
N ILE A 3 7.63 21.28 -11.84
CA ILE A 3 7.13 19.96 -12.27
C ILE A 3 6.25 20.21 -13.49
N GLU A 4 6.87 20.20 -14.67
CA GLU A 4 6.22 20.47 -15.96
C GLU A 4 5.50 19.25 -16.57
N ASN A 5 5.34 18.15 -15.83
CA ASN A 5 4.61 16.99 -16.32
C ASN A 5 3.64 16.45 -15.26
N ARG A 6 2.45 17.05 -15.19
CA ARG A 6 1.35 16.58 -14.31
C ARG A 6 0.75 15.25 -14.79
N SER A 7 1.18 14.71 -15.93
CA SER A 7 0.61 13.52 -16.56
C SER A 7 1.07 12.17 -16.03
N ARG A 8 1.99 12.14 -15.05
CA ARG A 8 2.47 10.90 -14.42
C ARG A 8 2.69 11.13 -12.94
N CYS A 9 1.81 10.60 -12.12
CA CYS A 9 1.85 10.66 -10.67
C CYS A 9 2.03 9.26 -10.10
N VAL A 10 2.92 9.12 -9.11
CA VAL A 10 3.03 7.91 -8.29
C VAL A 10 2.49 8.25 -6.90
N LEU A 11 1.54 7.47 -6.41
CA LEU A 11 1.04 7.59 -5.06
C LEU A 11 1.93 6.76 -4.14
N LEU A 12 2.50 7.38 -3.12
CA LEU A 12 3.30 6.68 -2.12
C LEU A 12 2.70 6.96 -0.76
N GLY A 13 2.53 5.90 0.03
CA GLY A 13 2.07 6.00 1.39
C GLY A 13 2.76 5.01 2.31
N VAL A 14 2.72 5.34 3.59
CA VAL A 14 3.38 4.63 4.69
C VAL A 14 2.31 4.31 5.74
N SER A 15 2.19 3.05 6.17
CA SER A 15 1.23 2.63 7.19
C SER A 15 -0.22 3.08 6.87
N CYS A 16 -0.85 3.91 7.72
CA CYS A 16 -2.15 4.51 7.44
C CYS A 16 -2.16 5.38 6.18
N GLY A 17 -1.05 6.05 5.86
CA GLY A 17 -0.86 6.79 4.62
C GLY A 17 -0.87 5.88 3.39
N ALA A 18 -0.43 4.63 3.50
CA ALA A 18 -0.51 3.65 2.41
C ALA A 18 -1.96 3.20 2.19
N ASN A 19 -2.74 3.05 3.26
CA ASN A 19 -4.19 2.83 3.15
C ASN A 19 -4.87 4.00 2.40
N VAL A 20 -4.53 5.24 2.76
CA VAL A 20 -5.02 6.43 2.06
C VAL A 20 -4.55 6.46 0.60
N ALA A 21 -3.30 6.10 0.32
CA ALA A 21 -2.77 6.04 -1.05
C ALA A 21 -3.57 5.06 -1.92
N ASP A 22 -3.87 3.86 -1.41
CA ASP A 22 -4.70 2.88 -2.12
C ASP A 22 -6.14 3.38 -2.32
N TYR A 23 -6.72 4.01 -1.30
CA TYR A 23 -8.05 4.61 -1.41
C TYR A 23 -8.08 5.70 -2.50
N VAL A 24 -7.09 6.59 -2.51
CA VAL A 24 -6.96 7.64 -3.53
C VAL A 24 -6.73 7.04 -4.91
N ALA A 25 -5.94 5.96 -5.03
CA ALA A 25 -5.74 5.25 -6.29
C ALA A 25 -7.08 4.72 -6.84
N ARG A 26 -7.92 4.12 -5.98
CA ARG A 26 -9.27 3.68 -6.36
C ARG A 26 -10.12 4.84 -6.85
N LYS A 27 -10.15 5.96 -6.11
CA LYS A 27 -10.89 7.17 -6.52
C LYS A 27 -10.37 7.78 -7.81
N ALA A 28 -9.08 7.68 -8.07
CA ALA A 28 -8.50 8.13 -9.33
C ALA A 28 -8.97 7.27 -10.52
N VAL A 29 -9.05 5.95 -10.34
CA VAL A 29 -9.58 5.04 -11.36
C VAL A 29 -11.07 5.30 -11.61
N GLU A 30 -11.87 5.53 -10.56
CA GLU A 30 -13.31 5.86 -10.67
C GLU A 30 -13.53 7.19 -11.41
N ALA A 31 -12.74 8.22 -11.08
CA ALA A 31 -12.85 9.53 -11.71
C ALA A 31 -12.41 9.52 -13.18
N GLY A 32 -11.50 8.61 -13.56
CA GLY A 32 -11.04 8.44 -14.93
C GLY A 32 -10.53 9.76 -15.53
N LYS A 33 -11.09 10.15 -16.68
CA LYS A 33 -10.67 11.37 -17.40
C LYS A 33 -11.01 12.68 -16.68
N LEU A 34 -11.81 12.65 -15.62
CA LEU A 34 -12.10 13.86 -14.83
C LEU A 34 -10.85 14.41 -14.13
N LEU A 35 -9.82 13.58 -13.95
CA LEU A 35 -8.54 14.01 -13.36
C LEU A 35 -7.54 14.51 -14.38
N ASP A 36 -7.84 14.50 -15.68
CA ASP A 36 -6.90 14.96 -16.72
C ASP A 36 -6.41 16.39 -16.42
N PRO A 37 -5.10 16.68 -16.54
CA PRO A 37 -4.07 15.80 -17.10
C PRO A 37 -3.46 14.80 -16.10
N VAL A 38 -3.88 14.77 -14.84
CA VAL A 38 -3.29 13.92 -13.80
C VAL A 38 -3.60 12.44 -14.03
N LYS A 39 -2.55 11.61 -14.13
CA LYS A 39 -2.67 10.15 -14.24
C LYS A 39 -1.86 9.47 -13.16
N VAL A 40 -2.50 8.64 -12.36
CA VAL A 40 -1.82 7.74 -11.41
C VAL A 40 -1.25 6.58 -12.20
N VAL A 41 0.08 6.54 -12.32
CA VAL A 41 0.79 5.54 -13.15
C VAL A 41 1.33 4.37 -12.35
N ALA A 42 1.46 4.53 -11.03
CA ALA A 42 1.81 3.47 -10.09
C ALA A 42 1.47 3.91 -8.66
N GLN A 43 1.51 2.96 -7.72
CA GLN A 43 1.52 3.24 -6.30
C GLN A 43 2.61 2.44 -5.56
N VAL A 44 3.00 2.94 -4.38
CA VAL A 44 3.93 2.31 -3.45
C VAL A 44 3.29 2.28 -2.07
N LEU A 45 3.07 1.09 -1.55
CA LEU A 45 2.40 0.85 -0.28
C LEU A 45 3.39 0.26 0.72
N LEU A 46 3.94 1.11 1.60
CA LEU A 46 4.82 0.65 2.66
C LEU A 46 3.99 0.18 3.86
N TYR A 47 4.11 -1.11 4.18
CA TYR A 47 3.45 -1.81 5.30
C TYR A 47 2.03 -1.29 5.53
N PRO A 48 1.14 -1.43 4.53
CA PRO A 48 -0.13 -0.73 4.53
C PRO A 48 -1.02 -1.16 5.68
N PHE A 49 -1.64 -0.19 6.33
CA PHE A 49 -2.57 -0.42 7.43
C PHE A 49 -3.94 -0.87 6.92
N PHE A 50 -3.97 -2.08 6.38
CA PHE A 50 -5.19 -2.80 6.07
C PHE A 50 -5.62 -3.61 7.28
N VAL A 51 -6.93 -3.79 7.43
CA VAL A 51 -7.52 -4.65 8.47
C VAL A 51 -8.65 -5.49 7.88
N GLY A 52 -9.22 -6.38 8.69
CA GLY A 52 -10.41 -7.17 8.33
C GLY A 52 -10.90 -7.97 9.54
N SER A 53 -12.14 -8.43 9.49
CA SER A 53 -12.73 -9.18 10.62
C SER A 53 -12.10 -10.56 10.81
N ALA A 54 -11.78 -11.25 9.71
CA ALA A 54 -11.07 -12.52 9.71
C ALA A 54 -9.57 -12.28 9.93
N PRO A 55 -8.99 -12.81 11.03
CA PRO A 55 -7.59 -12.56 11.35
C PRO A 55 -6.64 -13.37 10.44
N THR A 56 -5.52 -12.77 10.07
CA THR A 56 -4.41 -13.44 9.37
C THR A 56 -3.44 -14.11 10.34
N HIS A 57 -2.46 -14.87 9.83
CA HIS A 57 -1.47 -15.55 10.66
C HIS A 57 -0.57 -14.54 11.42
N SER A 58 -0.04 -13.53 10.73
CA SER A 58 0.73 -12.43 11.33
C SER A 58 -0.07 -11.68 12.40
N GLU A 59 -1.35 -11.38 12.15
CA GLU A 59 -2.20 -10.69 13.12
C GLU A 59 -2.43 -11.49 14.41
N LEU A 60 -2.47 -12.83 14.32
CA LEU A 60 -2.55 -13.72 15.48
C LEU A 60 -1.20 -13.86 16.19
N LYS A 61 -0.12 -14.07 15.42
CA LYS A 61 1.24 -14.30 15.95
C LYS A 61 1.78 -13.06 16.67
N LEU A 62 1.47 -11.87 16.16
CA LEU A 62 1.97 -10.58 16.64
C LEU A 62 0.91 -9.77 17.38
N ALA A 63 -0.16 -10.40 17.86
CA ALA A 63 -1.28 -9.72 18.52
C ALA A 63 -0.88 -8.89 19.75
N ASN A 64 0.24 -9.24 20.40
CA ASN A 64 0.82 -8.57 21.57
C ASN A 64 2.20 -7.96 21.28
N SER A 65 2.48 -7.57 20.02
CA SER A 65 3.76 -6.96 19.66
C SER A 65 3.94 -5.58 20.31
N TYR A 66 5.19 -5.17 20.53
CA TYR A 66 5.50 -3.89 21.18
C TYR A 66 5.29 -2.65 20.30
N PHE A 67 5.22 -2.82 18.97
CA PHE A 67 5.12 -1.67 18.05
C PHE A 67 3.67 -1.30 17.76
N TYR A 68 2.95 -2.19 17.07
CA TYR A 68 1.52 -2.04 16.78
C TYR A 68 0.83 -3.33 17.13
N ASP A 69 -0.05 -3.26 18.13
CA ASP A 69 -0.86 -4.38 18.58
C ASP A 69 -2.29 -4.27 18.06
N LYS A 70 -3.07 -5.32 18.26
CA LYS A 70 -4.46 -5.36 17.83
C LYS A 70 -5.29 -4.24 18.47
N ALA A 71 -5.07 -3.94 19.75
CA ALA A 71 -5.88 -2.96 20.48
C ALA A 71 -5.70 -1.54 19.93
N MET A 72 -4.46 -1.13 19.66
CA MET A 72 -4.15 0.16 19.02
C MET A 72 -4.76 0.24 17.63
N CYS A 73 -4.66 -0.83 16.83
CA CYS A 73 -5.24 -0.86 15.48
C CYS A 73 -6.77 -0.70 15.50
N LEU A 74 -7.45 -1.43 16.40
CA LEU A 74 -8.90 -1.31 16.57
C LEU A 74 -9.31 0.08 17.04
N LEU A 75 -8.56 0.68 17.96
CA LEU A 75 -8.82 2.03 18.43
C LEU A 75 -8.68 3.05 17.30
N ALA A 76 -7.63 2.95 16.48
CA ALA A 76 -7.41 3.85 15.33
C ALA A 76 -8.60 3.82 14.36
N TRP A 77 -9.12 2.64 14.01
CA TRP A 77 -10.28 2.52 13.12
C TRP A 77 -11.59 2.99 13.77
N LYS A 78 -11.76 2.80 15.08
CA LYS A 78 -12.91 3.33 15.83
C LYS A 78 -12.93 4.85 15.90
N LEU A 79 -11.74 5.48 15.94
CA LEU A 79 -11.62 6.94 15.90
C LEU A 79 -11.81 7.50 14.49
N PHE A 80 -11.46 6.73 13.46
CA PHE A 80 -11.57 7.14 12.06
C PHE A 80 -12.99 7.04 11.50
N LEU A 81 -13.74 5.99 11.87
CA LEU A 81 -15.10 5.75 11.39
C LEU A 81 -16.13 6.21 12.43
N PRO A 82 -17.26 6.80 12.00
CA PRO A 82 -18.41 6.97 12.89
C PRO A 82 -18.82 5.62 13.50
N GLU A 83 -19.23 5.61 14.77
CA GLU A 83 -19.55 4.38 15.51
C GLU A 83 -20.58 3.50 14.77
N GLU A 84 -21.58 4.13 14.16
CA GLU A 84 -22.64 3.49 13.37
C GLU A 84 -22.12 2.73 12.13
N ASN A 85 -20.96 3.16 11.60
CA ASN A 85 -20.34 2.63 10.39
C ASN A 85 -19.06 1.84 10.70
N PHE A 86 -18.72 1.64 11.97
CA PHE A 86 -17.51 0.94 12.34
C PHE A 86 -17.60 -0.54 11.95
N SER A 87 -16.74 -0.93 11.01
CA SER A 87 -16.52 -2.32 10.65
C SER A 87 -15.07 -2.47 10.22
N LEU A 88 -14.41 -3.56 10.65
CA LEU A 88 -13.08 -3.89 10.14
C LEU A 88 -13.11 -4.27 8.67
N ASP A 89 -14.28 -4.68 8.16
CA ASP A 89 -14.49 -4.94 6.74
C ASP A 89 -15.05 -3.72 6.00
N HIS A 90 -15.04 -2.54 6.63
CA HIS A 90 -15.38 -1.31 5.93
C HIS A 90 -14.44 -1.14 4.71
N PRO A 91 -14.93 -0.77 3.51
CA PRO A 91 -14.11 -0.73 2.29
C PRO A 91 -12.90 0.22 2.32
N ALA A 92 -12.85 1.16 3.27
CA ALA A 92 -11.68 2.00 3.54
C ALA A 92 -10.61 1.27 4.37
N ALA A 93 -11.00 0.29 5.18
CA ALA A 93 -10.14 -0.43 6.10
C ALA A 93 -9.67 -1.77 5.51
N ASN A 94 -10.58 -2.49 4.86
CA ASN A 94 -10.33 -3.76 4.19
C ASN A 94 -10.47 -3.60 2.67
N PRO A 95 -9.36 -3.52 1.90
CA PRO A 95 -9.44 -3.35 0.45
C PRO A 95 -9.89 -4.62 -0.31
N LEU A 96 -9.97 -5.76 0.38
CA LEU A 96 -10.33 -7.08 -0.15
C LEU A 96 -11.72 -7.56 0.29
N VAL A 97 -12.52 -6.71 0.94
CA VAL A 97 -13.88 -7.09 1.34
C VAL A 97 -14.70 -7.52 0.11
N SER A 98 -15.45 -8.61 0.24
CA SER A 98 -16.35 -9.09 -0.81
C SER A 98 -17.45 -8.07 -1.08
N GLY A 99 -17.79 -7.87 -2.36
CA GLY A 99 -18.78 -6.85 -2.73
C GLY A 99 -18.31 -5.41 -2.54
N ARG A 100 -16.99 -5.19 -2.36
CA ARG A 100 -16.35 -3.88 -2.36
C ARG A 100 -16.93 -2.99 -3.46
N GLU A 101 -17.47 -1.85 -3.04
CA GLU A 101 -17.77 -0.76 -3.95
C GLU A 101 -16.46 -0.17 -4.50
N GLY A 102 -16.41 0.06 -5.81
CA GLY A 102 -15.31 0.71 -6.48
C GLY A 102 -14.79 -0.07 -7.68
N PRO A 103 -13.61 0.32 -8.21
CA PRO A 103 -13.14 -0.22 -9.46
C PRO A 103 -12.68 -1.67 -9.28
N PRO A 104 -12.88 -2.53 -10.30
CA PRO A 104 -12.28 -3.85 -10.35
C PRO A 104 -10.76 -3.80 -10.15
N LEU A 105 -10.21 -4.77 -9.42
CA LEU A 105 -8.76 -4.83 -9.13
C LEU A 105 -7.88 -4.75 -10.39
N LYS A 106 -8.34 -5.30 -11.52
CA LYS A 106 -7.62 -5.24 -12.81
C LYS A 106 -7.39 -3.81 -13.35
N LEU A 107 -8.12 -2.83 -12.82
CA LEU A 107 -7.98 -1.42 -13.19
C LEU A 107 -7.09 -0.63 -12.21
N MET A 108 -6.67 -1.25 -11.11
CA MET A 108 -5.76 -0.60 -10.17
C MET A 108 -4.41 -0.34 -10.84
N PRO A 109 -3.71 0.74 -10.47
CA PRO A 109 -2.38 1.00 -10.99
C PRO A 109 -1.40 -0.10 -10.54
N PRO A 110 -0.28 -0.28 -11.26
CA PRO A 110 0.84 -1.07 -10.78
C PRO A 110 1.19 -0.72 -9.34
N THR A 111 1.43 -1.71 -8.49
CA THR A 111 1.51 -1.53 -7.03
C THR A 111 2.74 -2.20 -6.45
N LEU A 112 3.72 -1.43 -5.99
CA LEU A 112 4.79 -1.98 -5.17
C LEU A 112 4.31 -2.09 -3.73
N THR A 113 4.30 -3.29 -3.17
CA THR A 113 3.99 -3.51 -1.76
C THR A 113 5.28 -3.81 -1.00
N VAL A 114 5.56 -3.06 0.06
CA VAL A 114 6.69 -3.34 0.97
C VAL A 114 6.11 -3.87 2.27
N VAL A 115 6.63 -4.97 2.78
CA VAL A 115 6.25 -5.55 4.07
C VAL A 115 7.48 -5.82 4.92
N ALA A 116 7.27 -5.85 6.23
CA ALA A 116 8.27 -6.18 7.22
C ALA A 116 7.90 -7.51 7.89
N GLU A 117 8.87 -8.38 8.13
CA GLU A 117 8.61 -9.73 8.67
C GLU A 117 7.98 -9.71 10.07
N LEU A 118 8.38 -8.74 10.91
CA LEU A 118 7.90 -8.57 12.28
C LEU A 118 6.79 -7.52 12.35
N ASP A 119 5.86 -7.56 11.40
CA ASP A 119 4.73 -6.63 11.31
C ASP A 119 3.38 -7.36 11.40
N TRP A 120 2.52 -6.86 12.26
CA TRP A 120 1.14 -7.31 12.44
C TRP A 120 0.33 -7.21 11.15
N MET A 121 0.60 -6.21 10.30
CA MET A 121 -0.14 -5.92 9.05
C MET A 121 0.35 -6.73 7.84
N ARG A 122 1.44 -7.50 8.00
CA ARG A 122 2.20 -8.15 6.92
C ARG A 122 1.33 -8.99 5.99
N ASP A 123 0.65 -10.00 6.51
CA ASP A 123 0.02 -11.00 5.63
C ASP A 123 -1.17 -10.42 4.86
N ARG A 124 -1.82 -9.39 5.42
CA ARG A 124 -2.93 -8.71 4.74
C ARG A 124 -2.45 -7.87 3.57
N ALA A 125 -1.30 -7.21 3.72
CA ALA A 125 -0.63 -6.52 2.63
C ALA A 125 -0.18 -7.49 1.52
N ILE A 126 0.37 -8.65 1.89
CA ILE A 126 0.72 -9.73 0.94
C ILE A 126 -0.52 -10.19 0.18
N ALA A 127 -1.60 -10.51 0.89
CA ALA A 127 -2.85 -10.97 0.28
C ALA A 127 -3.40 -9.94 -0.72
N TYR A 128 -3.32 -8.64 -0.42
CA TYR A 128 -3.74 -7.59 -1.36
C TYR A 128 -2.94 -7.63 -2.66
N SER A 129 -1.61 -7.72 -2.55
CA SER A 129 -0.72 -7.82 -3.71
C SER A 129 -0.96 -9.10 -4.52
N GLU A 130 -1.27 -10.22 -3.86
CA GLU A 130 -1.62 -11.48 -4.53
C GLU A 130 -2.91 -11.36 -5.34
N GLU A 131 -3.96 -10.74 -4.78
CA GLU A 131 -5.23 -10.52 -5.50
C GLU A 131 -5.05 -9.60 -6.72
N LEU A 132 -4.21 -8.57 -6.61
CA LEU A 132 -3.82 -7.74 -7.76
C LEU A 132 -3.11 -8.56 -8.85
N ARG A 133 -2.16 -9.42 -8.45
CA ARG A 133 -1.43 -10.28 -9.40
C ARG A 133 -2.33 -11.32 -10.07
N LYS A 134 -3.31 -11.90 -9.37
CA LYS A 134 -4.29 -12.84 -9.94
C LYS A 134 -5.07 -12.25 -11.12
N VAL A 135 -5.23 -10.92 -11.15
CA VAL A 135 -5.89 -10.19 -12.23
C VAL A 135 -4.90 -9.47 -13.16
N ASN A 136 -3.63 -9.92 -13.18
CA ASN A 136 -2.54 -9.45 -14.04
C ASN A 136 -2.10 -7.99 -13.84
N VAL A 137 -2.31 -7.41 -12.65
CA VAL A 137 -1.65 -6.15 -12.27
C VAL A 137 -0.21 -6.44 -11.88
N ASP A 138 0.72 -5.61 -12.34
CA ASP A 138 2.13 -5.64 -11.90
C ASP A 138 2.20 -5.19 -10.43
N ALA A 139 2.25 -6.16 -9.52
CA ALA A 139 2.17 -5.91 -8.09
C ALA A 139 3.17 -6.76 -7.28
N PRO A 140 4.48 -6.47 -7.34
CA PRO A 140 5.49 -7.18 -6.58
C PRO A 140 5.41 -6.86 -5.08
N VAL A 141 5.84 -7.83 -4.27
CA VAL A 141 6.00 -7.69 -2.82
C VAL A 141 7.48 -7.75 -2.47
N LEU A 142 7.97 -6.77 -1.71
CA LEU A 142 9.28 -6.81 -1.07
C LEU A 142 9.09 -7.16 0.41
N ASP A 143 9.50 -8.37 0.79
CA ASP A 143 9.42 -8.89 2.17
C ASP A 143 10.78 -8.74 2.87
N TYR A 144 10.92 -7.70 3.69
CA TYR A 144 12.16 -7.43 4.42
C TYR A 144 12.23 -8.28 5.69
N LYS A 145 13.21 -9.17 5.72
CA LYS A 145 13.51 -10.07 6.84
C LYS A 145 14.08 -9.32 8.03
N ASP A 146 13.70 -9.79 9.23
CA ASP A 146 14.06 -9.20 10.52
C ASP A 146 13.69 -7.71 10.68
N ALA A 147 12.88 -7.16 9.77
CA ALA A 147 12.42 -5.78 9.80
C ALA A 147 11.14 -5.67 10.62
N VAL A 148 10.95 -4.49 11.22
CA VAL A 148 9.74 -4.10 11.95
C VAL A 148 8.90 -3.10 11.15
N HIS A 149 7.67 -2.87 11.57
CA HIS A 149 6.85 -1.78 11.02
C HIS A 149 7.62 -0.44 11.10
N GLU A 150 7.55 0.38 10.05
CA GLU A 150 8.29 1.65 9.91
C GLU A 150 9.83 1.53 9.80
N PHE A 151 10.40 0.36 9.48
CA PHE A 151 11.87 0.22 9.38
C PHE A 151 12.53 1.18 8.37
N ALA A 152 11.81 1.59 7.34
CA ALA A 152 12.30 2.45 6.26
C ALA A 152 11.92 3.94 6.40
N THR A 153 11.30 4.33 7.51
CA THR A 153 10.71 5.67 7.71
C THR A 153 10.94 6.23 9.10
N LEU A 154 11.11 5.37 10.11
CA LEU A 154 11.44 5.80 11.45
C LEU A 154 12.89 6.35 11.49
N ASP A 155 13.07 7.59 11.93
CA ASP A 155 14.35 8.30 11.89
C ASP A 155 15.54 7.52 12.46
N ILE A 156 15.31 6.78 13.56
CA ILE A 156 16.35 5.98 14.22
C ILE A 156 16.81 4.76 13.37
N LEU A 157 15.97 4.30 12.44
CA LEU A 157 16.22 3.13 11.58
C LEU A 157 16.68 3.51 10.16
N LEU A 158 16.55 4.78 9.75
CA LEU A 158 16.88 5.23 8.38
C LEU A 158 18.33 4.97 7.96
N LYS A 159 19.26 4.83 8.92
CA LYS A 159 20.67 4.52 8.65
C LYS A 159 20.96 3.03 8.54
N THR A 160 19.97 2.17 8.75
CA THR A 160 20.14 0.72 8.59
C THR A 160 20.30 0.35 7.11
N PRO A 161 21.07 -0.71 6.78
CA PRO A 161 21.19 -1.18 5.41
C PRO A 161 19.84 -1.51 4.76
N GLN A 162 18.90 -2.08 5.53
CA GLN A 162 17.57 -2.43 5.06
C GLN A 162 16.76 -1.20 4.64
N ALA A 163 16.78 -0.12 5.45
CA ALA A 163 16.09 1.12 5.11
C ALA A 163 16.65 1.76 3.83
N GLN A 164 17.98 1.75 3.68
CA GLN A 164 18.65 2.27 2.49
C GLN A 164 18.32 1.45 1.24
N ALA A 165 18.36 0.12 1.33
CA ALA A 165 17.96 -0.77 0.26
C ALA A 165 16.49 -0.55 -0.15
N CYS A 166 15.59 -0.39 0.83
CA CYS A 166 14.19 -0.07 0.56
C CYS A 166 14.00 1.24 -0.21
N ALA A 167 14.76 2.29 0.14
CA ALA A 167 14.73 3.55 -0.60
C ALA A 167 15.20 3.38 -2.05
N GLU A 168 16.23 2.56 -2.29
CA GLU A 168 16.73 2.25 -3.64
C GLU A 168 15.70 1.47 -4.46
N ASP A 169 15.08 0.44 -3.87
CA ASP A 169 14.04 -0.37 -4.53
C ASP A 169 12.82 0.48 -4.92
N ILE A 170 12.39 1.37 -4.02
CA ILE A 170 11.31 2.34 -4.30
C ILE A 170 11.72 3.29 -5.42
N ALA A 171 12.96 3.78 -5.42
CA ALA A 171 13.45 4.67 -6.48
C ALA A 171 13.48 3.96 -7.84
N ILE A 172 13.85 2.68 -7.90
CA ILE A 172 13.81 1.86 -9.12
C ILE A 172 12.37 1.75 -9.63
N TRP A 173 11.44 1.42 -8.74
CA TRP A 173 10.02 1.31 -9.07
C TRP A 173 9.44 2.63 -9.60
N VAL A 174 9.68 3.73 -8.88
CA VAL A 174 9.20 5.05 -9.30
C VAL A 174 9.77 5.41 -10.68
N LYS A 175 11.08 5.24 -10.89
CA LYS A 175 11.75 5.50 -12.18
C LYS A 175 11.13 4.70 -13.32
N LYS A 176 10.81 3.42 -13.12
CA LYS A 176 10.15 2.57 -14.12
C LYS A 176 8.84 3.18 -14.61
N TYR A 177 8.04 3.76 -13.72
CA TYR A 177 6.71 4.29 -14.06
C TYR A 177 6.67 5.79 -14.36
N ILE A 178 7.66 6.59 -13.98
CA ILE A 178 7.70 8.01 -14.38
C ILE A 178 8.48 8.26 -15.67
N SER A 179 9.36 7.32 -16.06
CA SER A 179 10.16 7.46 -17.30
C SER A 179 9.28 7.42 -18.55
N LEU A 180 9.55 8.32 -19.50
CA LEU A 180 8.85 8.41 -20.78
C LEU A 180 9.21 7.27 -21.76
N ARG A 181 10.26 6.49 -21.47
CA ARG A 181 10.84 5.49 -22.40
C ARG A 181 10.36 4.04 -22.21
N GLY A 182 9.22 3.83 -21.54
CA GLY A 182 8.78 2.51 -21.06
C GLY A 182 8.26 1.49 -22.09
N HIS A 183 8.43 1.71 -23.40
CA HIS A 183 7.99 0.75 -24.44
C HIS A 183 9.09 0.38 -25.46
N GLU A 184 10.38 0.58 -25.16
CA GLU A 184 11.49 0.22 -26.08
C GLU A 184 12.43 -0.89 -25.59
N PHE A 185 12.17 -1.53 -24.45
CA PHE A 185 12.97 -2.68 -24.01
C PHE A 185 12.10 -3.91 -23.77
N SER A 186 11.68 -4.51 -24.88
CA SER A 186 11.34 -5.93 -24.95
C SER A 186 12.38 -6.58 -25.87
N TYR A 187 13.32 -7.30 -25.27
CA TYR A 187 14.18 -8.28 -25.95
C TYR A 187 13.42 -9.59 -26.14
#